data_AF-A0A3D6DHK9-F1
#
_entry.id   AF-A0A3D6DHK9-F1
#
_cell.length_a   1.000
_cell.length_b   1.000
_cell.length_c   1.000
_cell.angle_alpha   90.00
_cell.angle_beta   90.00
_cell.angle_gamma   90.00
#
_symmetry.space_group_name_H-M   'P 1'
#
loop_
_entity.id
_entity.type
_entity.pdbx_description
1 polymer ?
#
loop_
_entity_poly.entity_id
_entity_poly.type
_entity_poly.pdbx_seq_one_letter_code
_entity_poly.pdbx_strand_id
1 'polypeptide(L)'
;CTLGLLLVMALAVLRGHLKNLPRTDTESPIWTREFWMFVGGMLMFASAVHISFQTSLPVFNHFLEPFSGWFERLHQSTGSDLARKLAAHDLAPGTDFDATYHAIQVPLAFLFISITAFTQYLRYKSNSGAGLFLKLLRSLLTASVLTAIVSWTYGFEAWEAPRVALLFACLWSAGANADYIFQGLKGQWDHAGASIAHIGFALVIFGSVLSNAKKDIISQNRFGDLAMLNESLSNEEDLLLLQGDTVALGPYYVCYQERRQDGIHAKFAVEYFETLPASYATGQVVSNEGFLFQCTEDHTASPRFTEDLEDHWTFVPIPNERQKTQSKPWSAGKPGPYAFTLEPRIQL
;
A
#
# COMPACT_ATOMS: atom_id res chain seq x y z
N CYS A 1 -1.94 0.62 -59.15
CA CYS A 1 -1.73 2.03 -59.56
C CYS A 1 -2.88 2.97 -59.16
N THR A 2 -4.13 2.66 -59.47
CA THR A 2 -5.29 3.54 -59.20
C THR A 2 -5.53 3.83 -57.71
N LEU A 3 -5.41 2.82 -56.83
CA LEU A 3 -5.55 3.00 -55.38
C LEU A 3 -4.48 3.92 -54.76
N GLY A 4 -3.22 3.82 -55.23
CA GLY A 4 -2.13 4.68 -54.77
C GLY A 4 -2.32 6.15 -55.20
N LEU A 5 -2.81 6.36 -56.43
CA LEU A 5 -3.14 7.70 -56.92
C LEU A 5 -4.27 8.35 -56.09
N LEU A 6 -5.32 7.58 -55.77
CA LEU A 6 -6.44 8.04 -54.95
C LEU A 6 -5.99 8.39 -53.52
N LEU A 7 -5.09 7.60 -52.93
CA LEU A 7 -4.54 7.87 -51.59
C LEU A 7 -3.72 9.16 -51.56
N VAL A 8 -2.89 9.40 -52.58
CA VAL A 8 -2.08 10.62 -52.71
C VAL A 8 -2.97 11.84 -52.92
N MET A 9 -4.01 11.75 -53.74
CA MET A 9 -4.97 12.84 -53.91
C MET A 9 -5.75 13.12 -52.63
N ALA A 10 -6.19 12.09 -51.91
CA ALA A 10 -6.87 12.25 -50.62
C ALA A 10 -5.97 12.94 -49.59
N LEU A 11 -4.70 12.53 -49.48
CA LEU A 11 -3.72 13.17 -48.60
C LEU A 11 -3.42 14.62 -49.00
N ALA A 12 -3.33 14.92 -50.31
CA ALA A 12 -3.10 16.27 -50.80
C ALA A 12 -4.28 17.21 -50.52
N VAL A 13 -5.51 16.72 -50.73
CA VAL A 13 -6.75 17.44 -50.40
C VAL A 13 -6.87 17.65 -48.89
N LEU A 14 -6.59 16.62 -48.09
CA LEU A 14 -6.61 16.74 -46.62
C LEU A 14 -5.59 17.78 -46.14
N ARG A 15 -4.36 17.75 -46.67
CA ARG A 15 -3.29 18.69 -46.32
C ARG A 15 -3.57 20.13 -46.77
N GLY A 16 -4.26 20.30 -47.90
CA GLY A 16 -4.75 21.59 -48.38
C GLY A 16 -5.88 22.14 -47.50
N HIS A 17 -6.86 21.30 -47.14
CA HIS A 17 -7.97 21.69 -46.27
C HIS A 17 -7.56 21.92 -44.82
N LEU A 18 -6.56 21.20 -44.30
CA LEU A 18 -6.01 21.42 -42.96
C LEU A 18 -5.47 22.85 -42.75
N LYS A 19 -5.07 23.54 -43.82
CA LYS A 19 -4.67 24.96 -43.78
C LYS A 19 -5.86 25.93 -43.84
N ASN A 20 -7.00 25.48 -44.37
CA ASN A 20 -8.22 26.27 -44.57
C ASN A 20 -9.26 26.03 -43.47
N LEU A 21 -9.00 25.15 -42.51
CA LEU A 21 -9.82 25.05 -41.31
C LEU A 21 -9.70 26.37 -40.54
N PRO A 22 -10.83 27.02 -40.20
CA PRO A 22 -10.79 28.20 -39.34
C PRO A 22 -10.14 27.78 -38.02
N ARG A 23 -8.89 28.20 -37.82
CA ARG A 23 -8.26 28.16 -36.51
C ARG A 23 -8.95 29.24 -35.73
N THR A 24 -9.91 28.86 -34.88
CA THR A 24 -10.29 29.75 -33.80
C THR A 24 -9.02 29.97 -32.99
N ASP A 25 -8.53 31.20 -32.91
CA ASP A 25 -7.51 31.64 -31.93
C ASP A 25 -8.07 31.57 -30.48
N THR A 26 -8.99 30.64 -30.23
CA THR A 26 -9.43 30.21 -28.91
C THR A 26 -8.24 29.55 -28.26
N GLU A 27 -7.68 30.23 -27.27
CA GLU A 27 -6.69 29.73 -26.34
C GLU A 27 -6.90 28.24 -26.04
N SER A 28 -5.83 27.44 -26.12
CA SER A 28 -5.96 26.01 -25.83
C SER A 28 -6.46 25.81 -24.40
N PRO A 29 -7.66 25.24 -24.19
CA PRO A 29 -8.29 25.15 -22.87
C PRO A 29 -7.45 24.33 -21.88
N ILE A 30 -6.57 23.46 -22.39
CA ILE A 30 -5.71 22.58 -21.60
C ILE A 30 -4.76 23.34 -20.67
N TRP A 31 -4.36 24.58 -20.99
CA TRP A 31 -3.43 25.36 -20.15
C TRP A 31 -4.11 26.45 -19.32
N THR A 32 -5.42 26.28 -19.06
CA THR A 32 -6.22 27.14 -18.19
C THR A 32 -6.41 26.50 -16.83
N ARG A 33 -6.57 27.32 -15.78
CA ARG A 33 -6.79 26.81 -14.43
C ARG A 33 -8.12 26.07 -14.31
N GLU A 34 -9.14 26.55 -15.00
CA GLU A 34 -10.51 26.01 -14.99
C GLU A 34 -10.55 24.57 -15.49
N PHE A 35 -9.83 24.27 -16.58
CA PHE A 35 -9.72 22.91 -17.10
C PHE A 35 -9.10 21.96 -16.06
N TRP A 36 -8.00 22.34 -15.43
CA TRP A 36 -7.34 21.47 -14.44
C TRP A 36 -8.09 21.37 -13.12
N MET A 37 -8.82 22.41 -12.71
CA MET A 37 -9.75 22.31 -11.58
C MET A 37 -10.89 21.34 -11.88
N PHE A 38 -11.42 21.34 -13.11
CA PHE A 38 -12.42 20.37 -13.55
C PHE A 38 -11.86 18.93 -13.54
N VAL A 39 -10.68 18.71 -14.11
CA VAL A 39 -10.01 17.40 -14.11
C VAL A 39 -9.72 16.92 -12.69
N GLY A 40 -9.18 17.80 -11.83
CA GLY A 40 -8.92 17.48 -10.43
C GLY A 40 -10.19 17.12 -9.65
N GLY A 41 -11.29 17.87 -9.88
CA GLY A 41 -12.60 17.56 -9.32
C GLY A 41 -13.16 16.22 -9.80
N MET A 42 -12.99 15.89 -11.08
CA MET A 42 -13.39 14.61 -11.64
C MET A 42 -12.61 13.44 -11.01
N LEU A 43 -11.31 13.59 -10.82
CA LEU A 43 -10.47 12.58 -10.17
C LEU A 43 -10.86 12.36 -8.70
N MET A 44 -11.10 13.45 -7.96
CA MET A 44 -11.59 13.38 -6.58
C MET A 44 -12.95 12.71 -6.50
N PHE A 45 -13.87 13.03 -7.42
CA PHE A 45 -15.18 12.38 -7.50
C PHE A 45 -15.05 10.88 -7.79
N ALA A 46 -14.24 10.49 -8.78
CA ALA A 46 -13.98 9.09 -9.10
C ALA A 46 -13.37 8.33 -7.91
N SER A 47 -12.40 8.94 -7.22
CA SER A 47 -11.80 8.37 -6.01
C SER A 47 -12.85 8.19 -4.90
N ALA A 48 -13.68 9.21 -4.65
CA ALA A 48 -14.74 9.16 -3.63
C ALA A 48 -15.79 8.08 -3.93
N VAL A 49 -16.24 7.95 -5.19
CA VAL A 49 -17.17 6.89 -5.62
C VAL A 49 -16.56 5.50 -5.38
N HIS A 50 -15.30 5.32 -5.79
CA HIS A 50 -14.61 4.05 -5.60
C HIS A 50 -14.44 3.70 -4.12
N ILE A 51 -13.97 4.64 -3.28
CA ILE A 51 -13.82 4.43 -1.83
C ILE A 51 -15.17 4.07 -1.21
N SER A 52 -16.22 4.82 -1.54
CA SER A 52 -17.57 4.58 -1.00
C SER A 52 -18.07 3.19 -1.36
N PHE A 53 -17.87 2.75 -2.60
CA PHE A 53 -18.29 1.42 -3.04
C PHE A 53 -17.51 0.31 -2.33
N GLN A 54 -16.17 0.39 -2.31
CA GLN A 54 -15.30 -0.63 -1.74
C GLN A 54 -15.52 -0.81 -0.23
N THR A 55 -15.61 0.30 0.51
CA THR A 55 -15.82 0.27 1.97
C THR A 55 -17.24 -0.14 2.37
N SER A 56 -18.20 -0.10 1.45
CA SER A 56 -19.59 -0.50 1.68
C SER A 56 -19.88 -1.94 1.26
N LEU A 57 -18.91 -2.68 0.69
CA LEU A 57 -19.11 -4.08 0.29
C LEU A 57 -19.65 -4.98 1.43
N PRO A 58 -19.18 -4.88 2.69
CA PRO A 58 -19.74 -5.67 3.78
C PRO A 58 -21.23 -5.35 4.05
N VAL A 59 -21.61 -4.08 3.94
CA VAL A 59 -23.00 -3.64 4.12
C VAL A 59 -23.89 -4.15 2.99
N PHE A 60 -23.37 -4.15 1.75
CA PHE A 60 -24.08 -4.74 0.61
C PHE A 60 -24.30 -6.23 0.80
N ASN A 61 -23.33 -6.97 1.33
CA ASN A 61 -23.49 -8.40 1.62
C ASN A 61 -24.67 -8.65 2.57
N HIS A 62 -24.75 -7.91 3.69
CA HIS A 62 -25.88 -7.99 4.61
C HIS A 62 -27.22 -7.62 3.96
N PHE A 63 -27.25 -6.60 3.10
CA PHE A 63 -28.47 -6.20 2.40
C PHE A 63 -28.96 -7.27 1.42
N LEU A 64 -28.06 -8.06 0.83
CA LEU A 64 -28.37 -9.08 -0.15
C LEU A 64 -28.85 -10.41 0.48
N GLU A 65 -28.67 -10.64 1.78
CA GLU A 65 -29.09 -11.85 2.51
C GLU A 65 -30.55 -12.28 2.21
N PRO A 66 -31.56 -11.39 2.30
CA PRO A 66 -32.96 -11.74 2.06
C PRO A 66 -33.27 -12.07 0.59
N PHE A 67 -32.42 -11.66 -0.33
CA PHE A 67 -32.62 -11.79 -1.79
C PHE A 67 -31.83 -12.96 -2.40
N SER A 68 -31.06 -13.67 -1.60
CA SER A 68 -30.23 -14.83 -1.99
C SER A 68 -30.97 -15.85 -2.87
N GLY A 69 -32.18 -16.25 -2.47
CA GLY A 69 -33.00 -17.21 -3.22
C GLY A 69 -33.46 -16.70 -4.60
N TRP A 70 -33.53 -15.37 -4.81
CA TRP A 70 -33.78 -14.79 -6.12
C TRP A 70 -32.54 -14.85 -7.01
N PHE A 71 -31.37 -14.50 -6.45
CA PHE A 71 -30.09 -14.57 -7.16
C PHE A 71 -29.69 -15.99 -7.52
N GLU A 72 -29.99 -16.97 -6.67
CA GLU A 72 -29.72 -18.39 -6.95
C GLU A 72 -30.54 -18.88 -8.14
N ARG A 73 -31.82 -18.52 -8.22
CA ARG A 73 -32.68 -18.81 -9.38
C ARG A 73 -32.17 -18.12 -10.65
N LEU A 74 -31.70 -16.88 -10.51
CA LEU A 74 -31.09 -16.14 -11.61
C LEU A 74 -29.79 -16.79 -12.08
N HIS A 75 -28.96 -17.29 -11.16
CA HIS A 75 -27.75 -18.04 -11.51
C HIS A 75 -28.09 -19.32 -12.25
N GLN A 76 -29.07 -20.09 -11.76
CA GLN A 76 -29.52 -21.32 -12.41
C GLN A 76 -30.10 -21.09 -13.82
N SER A 77 -30.71 -19.93 -14.08
CA SER A 77 -31.27 -19.59 -15.39
C SER A 77 -30.27 -18.94 -16.35
N THR A 78 -29.28 -18.21 -15.84
CA THR A 78 -28.39 -17.36 -16.65
C THR A 78 -26.94 -17.86 -16.67
N GLY A 79 -26.55 -18.74 -15.75
CA GLY A 79 -25.19 -19.25 -15.58
C GLY A 79 -24.15 -18.20 -15.17
N SER A 80 -24.57 -16.97 -14.83
CA SER A 80 -23.64 -15.86 -14.60
C SER A 80 -22.90 -15.99 -13.27
N ASP A 81 -21.57 -15.84 -13.29
CA ASP A 81 -20.72 -15.86 -12.08
C ASP A 81 -21.05 -14.71 -11.11
N LEU A 82 -21.48 -13.56 -11.64
CA LEU A 82 -21.93 -12.44 -10.81
C LEU A 82 -23.19 -12.77 -10.00
N ALA A 83 -24.16 -13.49 -10.58
CA ALA A 83 -25.35 -13.93 -9.82
C ALA A 83 -24.99 -14.96 -8.74
N ARG A 84 -23.99 -15.82 -8.99
CA ARG A 84 -23.46 -16.74 -7.98
C ARG A 84 -22.85 -15.99 -6.80
N LYS A 85 -21.98 -15.00 -7.07
CA LYS A 85 -21.36 -14.16 -6.03
C LYS A 85 -22.40 -13.36 -5.22
N LEU A 86 -23.42 -12.84 -5.89
CA LEU A 86 -24.54 -12.14 -5.24
C LEU A 86 -25.40 -13.08 -4.38
N ALA A 87 -25.61 -14.33 -4.81
CA ALA A 87 -26.33 -15.33 -4.02
C ALA A 87 -25.54 -15.80 -2.80
N ALA A 88 -24.21 -15.82 -2.89
CA ALA A 88 -23.28 -16.25 -1.85
C ALA A 88 -22.86 -15.15 -0.86
N HIS A 89 -23.30 -13.90 -1.06
CA HIS A 89 -22.94 -12.74 -0.20
C HIS A 89 -21.43 -12.53 -0.08
N ASP A 90 -20.68 -12.93 -1.10
CA ASP A 90 -19.22 -12.94 -1.12
C ASP A 90 -18.70 -11.92 -2.13
N LEU A 91 -19.16 -10.67 -1.98
CA LEU A 91 -18.65 -9.55 -2.78
C LEU A 91 -17.42 -8.90 -2.16
N ALA A 92 -17.13 -9.19 -0.89
CA ALA A 92 -15.98 -8.64 -0.19
C ALA A 92 -14.80 -9.59 -0.44
N PRO A 93 -13.79 -9.21 -1.24
CA PRO A 93 -12.57 -10.01 -1.30
C PRO A 93 -12.00 -10.09 0.13
N GLY A 94 -11.56 -11.28 0.56
CA GLY A 94 -10.98 -11.51 1.87
C GLY A 94 -9.65 -10.76 2.06
N THR A 95 -8.57 -11.47 2.37
CA THR A 95 -7.25 -10.86 2.64
C THR A 95 -6.64 -10.07 1.45
N ASP A 96 -7.17 -10.20 0.24
CA ASP A 96 -6.69 -9.51 -0.98
C ASP A 96 -7.40 -8.17 -1.29
N PHE A 97 -8.21 -7.66 -0.35
CA PHE A 97 -8.88 -6.37 -0.50
C PHE A 97 -7.90 -5.23 -0.77
N ASP A 98 -6.74 -5.24 -0.10
CA ASP A 98 -5.72 -4.19 -0.20
C ASP A 98 -5.14 -4.07 -1.61
N ALA A 99 -4.89 -5.18 -2.31
CA ALA A 99 -4.31 -5.15 -3.64
C ALA A 99 -5.29 -4.53 -4.65
N THR A 100 -6.54 -4.97 -4.62
CA THR A 100 -7.60 -4.46 -5.52
C THR A 100 -7.86 -2.98 -5.26
N TYR A 101 -7.89 -2.57 -3.99
CA TYR A 101 -8.09 -1.18 -3.60
C TYR A 101 -6.92 -0.29 -4.07
N HIS A 102 -5.68 -0.70 -3.78
CA HIS A 102 -4.48 0.05 -4.15
C HIS A 102 -4.29 0.17 -5.66
N ALA A 103 -4.67 -0.86 -6.44
CA ALA A 103 -4.54 -0.85 -7.90
C ALA A 103 -5.26 0.33 -8.57
N ILE A 104 -6.38 0.80 -7.98
CA ILE A 104 -7.16 1.93 -8.51
C ILE A 104 -6.82 3.23 -7.79
N GLN A 105 -6.70 3.20 -6.46
CA GLN A 105 -6.54 4.43 -5.67
C GLN A 105 -5.15 5.05 -5.77
N VAL A 106 -4.08 4.24 -5.84
CA VAL A 106 -2.72 4.79 -5.93
C VAL A 106 -2.50 5.60 -7.22
N PRO A 107 -2.89 5.12 -8.42
CA PRO A 107 -2.83 5.93 -9.63
C PRO A 107 -3.68 7.20 -9.58
N LEU A 108 -4.91 7.13 -9.04
CA LEU A 108 -5.78 8.30 -8.90
C LEU A 108 -5.16 9.35 -7.98
N ALA A 109 -4.61 8.92 -6.83
CA ALA A 109 -3.91 9.77 -5.89
C ALA A 109 -2.67 10.42 -6.52
N PHE A 110 -1.87 9.64 -7.27
CA PHE A 110 -0.72 10.15 -8.00
C PHE A 110 -1.10 11.27 -8.97
N LEU A 111 -2.15 11.05 -9.78
CA LEU A 111 -2.64 12.04 -10.74
C LEU A 111 -3.16 13.30 -10.03
N PHE A 112 -4.01 13.14 -9.02
CA PHE A 112 -4.58 14.25 -8.27
C PHE A 112 -3.49 15.10 -7.60
N ILE A 113 -2.56 14.47 -6.86
CA ILE A 113 -1.48 15.18 -6.17
C ILE A 113 -0.55 15.86 -7.19
N SER A 114 -0.25 15.22 -8.31
CA SER A 114 0.54 15.84 -9.38
C SER A 114 -0.13 17.11 -9.94
N ILE A 115 -1.47 17.10 -10.10
CA ILE A 115 -2.21 18.30 -10.52
C ILE A 115 -2.07 19.42 -9.49
N THR A 116 -2.10 19.10 -8.18
CA THR A 116 -1.91 20.11 -7.13
C THR A 116 -0.54 20.79 -7.17
N ALA A 117 0.48 20.16 -7.78
CA ALA A 117 1.81 20.75 -7.91
C ALA A 117 1.83 21.98 -8.84
N PHE A 118 1.14 21.91 -9.98
CA PHE A 118 1.20 22.97 -11.00
C PHE A 118 -0.04 23.85 -11.09
N THR A 119 -1.18 23.45 -10.50
CA THR A 119 -2.45 24.20 -10.62
C THR A 119 -2.34 25.66 -10.15
N GLN A 120 -1.52 25.95 -9.14
CA GLN A 120 -1.34 27.33 -8.66
C GLN A 120 -0.62 28.24 -9.67
N TYR A 121 0.21 27.67 -10.54
CA TYR A 121 0.91 28.42 -11.58
C TYR A 121 0.01 28.78 -12.77
N LEU A 122 -1.17 28.16 -12.88
CA LEU A 122 -2.14 28.42 -13.94
C LEU A 122 -2.99 29.64 -13.64
N ARG A 123 -3.33 30.39 -14.69
CA ARG A 123 -4.20 31.57 -14.62
C ARG A 123 -5.59 31.25 -15.17
N TYR A 124 -6.58 32.00 -14.66
CA TYR A 124 -7.95 31.98 -15.17
C TYR A 124 -8.01 32.64 -16.55
N LYS A 125 -8.76 32.04 -17.47
CA LYS A 125 -9.09 32.60 -18.79
C LYS A 125 -7.88 33.09 -19.61
N SER A 126 -6.69 32.53 -19.39
CA SER A 126 -5.49 32.89 -20.15
C SER A 126 -4.57 31.68 -20.32
N ASN A 127 -4.00 31.53 -21.52
CA ASN A 127 -3.04 30.45 -21.79
C ASN A 127 -1.76 30.64 -20.98
N SER A 128 -1.57 29.78 -19.96
CA SER A 128 -0.38 29.82 -19.09
C SER A 128 0.75 28.89 -19.55
N GLY A 129 0.60 28.20 -20.69
CA GLY A 129 1.55 27.17 -21.12
C GLY A 129 2.94 27.69 -21.45
N ALA A 130 3.05 28.94 -21.91
CA ALA A 130 4.33 29.56 -22.25
C ALA A 130 5.20 29.75 -20.99
N GLY A 131 6.27 28.96 -20.88
CA GLY A 131 7.25 29.04 -19.79
C GLY A 131 6.81 28.41 -18.46
N LEU A 132 5.64 27.75 -18.39
CA LEU A 132 5.20 27.02 -17.20
C LEU A 132 6.19 25.93 -16.78
N PHE A 133 6.67 25.15 -17.75
CA PHE A 133 7.64 24.08 -17.50
C PHE A 133 8.93 24.62 -16.86
N LEU A 134 9.46 25.76 -17.33
CA LEU A 134 10.66 26.37 -16.77
C LEU A 134 10.46 26.80 -15.31
N LYS A 135 9.25 27.29 -14.95
CA LYS A 135 8.93 27.67 -13.57
C LYS A 135 8.87 26.45 -12.65
N LEU A 136 8.35 25.33 -13.14
CA LEU A 136 8.23 24.08 -12.37
C LEU A 136 9.52 23.26 -12.35
N LEU A 137 10.43 23.46 -13.31
CA LEU A 137 11.63 22.67 -13.47
C LEU A 137 12.46 22.59 -12.18
N ARG A 138 12.58 23.71 -11.46
CA ARG A 138 13.27 23.74 -10.16
C ARG A 138 12.62 22.79 -9.16
N SER A 139 11.32 22.92 -8.93
CA SER A 139 10.57 22.05 -8.00
C SER A 139 10.58 20.57 -8.42
N LEU A 140 10.54 20.30 -9.73
CA LEU A 140 10.57 18.95 -10.28
C LEU A 140 11.92 18.29 -10.02
N LEU A 141 13.02 18.98 -10.33
CA LEU A 141 14.38 18.49 -10.07
C LEU A 141 14.63 18.26 -8.58
N THR A 142 14.19 19.19 -7.72
CA THR A 142 14.33 19.00 -6.26
C THR A 142 13.56 17.78 -5.78
N ALA A 143 12.34 17.57 -6.28
CA ALA A 143 11.54 16.41 -5.91
C ALA A 143 12.13 15.10 -6.44
N SER A 144 12.67 15.07 -7.66
CA SER A 144 13.36 13.90 -8.21
C SER A 144 14.59 13.53 -7.38
N VAL A 145 15.42 14.51 -6.99
CA VAL A 145 16.59 14.28 -6.15
C VAL A 145 16.18 13.76 -4.76
N LEU A 146 15.20 14.40 -4.11
CA LEU A 146 14.71 13.94 -2.81
C LEU A 146 14.11 12.54 -2.89
N THR A 147 13.35 12.24 -3.94
CA THR A 147 12.80 10.90 -4.16
C THR A 147 13.90 9.88 -4.37
N ALA A 148 14.95 10.19 -5.12
CA ALA A 148 16.10 9.29 -5.29
C ALA A 148 16.81 9.02 -3.96
N ILE A 149 16.98 10.04 -3.11
CA ILE A 149 17.54 9.90 -1.76
C ILE A 149 16.64 8.99 -0.90
N VAL A 150 15.34 9.25 -0.87
CA VAL A 150 14.37 8.42 -0.13
C VAL A 150 14.39 6.98 -0.66
N SER A 151 14.36 6.80 -1.97
CA SER A 151 14.38 5.47 -2.60
C SER A 151 15.63 4.67 -2.23
N TRP A 152 16.79 5.33 -2.21
CA TRP A 152 18.07 4.72 -1.87
C TRP A 152 18.19 4.42 -0.38
N THR A 153 17.86 5.38 0.49
CA THR A 153 17.96 5.22 1.96
C THR A 153 17.08 4.10 2.50
N TYR A 154 15.92 3.90 1.89
CA TYR A 154 14.94 2.91 2.34
C TYR A 154 14.97 1.59 1.55
N GLY A 155 15.81 1.46 0.53
CA GLY A 155 15.94 0.21 -0.24
C GLY A 155 14.64 -0.23 -0.89
N PHE A 156 13.94 0.66 -1.59
CA PHE A 156 12.69 0.29 -2.28
C PHE A 156 12.95 -0.66 -3.46
N GLU A 157 12.13 -1.70 -3.56
CA GLU A 157 12.21 -2.69 -4.63
C GLU A 157 11.45 -2.26 -5.90
N ALA A 158 11.75 -2.90 -7.04
CA ALA A 158 11.15 -2.53 -8.33
C ALA A 158 9.61 -2.69 -8.36
N TRP A 159 9.06 -3.65 -7.63
CA TRP A 159 7.60 -3.88 -7.54
C TRP A 159 6.88 -2.80 -6.71
N GLU A 160 7.63 -2.02 -5.91
CA GLU A 160 7.11 -0.89 -5.14
C GLU A 160 7.07 0.43 -5.95
N ALA A 161 7.34 0.38 -7.25
CA ALA A 161 7.36 1.55 -8.13
C ALA A 161 6.11 2.46 -8.00
N PRO A 162 4.85 1.95 -7.86
CA PRO A 162 3.69 2.82 -7.65
C PRO A 162 3.76 3.65 -6.36
N ARG A 163 4.33 3.08 -5.28
CA ARG A 163 4.53 3.80 -4.00
C ARG A 163 5.57 4.90 -4.15
N VAL A 164 6.70 4.59 -4.81
CA VAL A 164 7.75 5.57 -5.08
C VAL A 164 7.24 6.71 -5.97
N ALA A 165 6.42 6.40 -6.98
CA ALA A 165 5.79 7.41 -7.82
C ALA A 165 4.86 8.34 -7.02
N LEU A 166 4.10 7.78 -6.08
CA LEU A 166 3.24 8.56 -5.19
C LEU A 166 4.05 9.44 -4.22
N LEU A 167 5.15 8.93 -3.65
CA LEU A 167 6.08 9.71 -2.83
C LEU A 167 6.68 10.87 -3.63
N PHE A 168 7.08 10.62 -4.88
CA PHE A 168 7.54 11.66 -5.80
C PHE A 168 6.47 12.73 -6.04
N ALA A 169 5.23 12.35 -6.33
CA ALA A 169 4.15 13.31 -6.53
C ALA A 169 3.92 14.18 -5.29
N CYS A 170 3.99 13.60 -4.09
CA CYS A 170 3.88 14.34 -2.82
C CYS A 170 5.02 15.35 -2.65
N LEU A 171 6.27 14.92 -2.85
CA LEU A 171 7.45 15.79 -2.75
C LEU A 171 7.41 16.89 -3.82
N TRP A 172 6.96 16.57 -5.03
CA TRP A 172 6.81 17.54 -6.11
C TRP A 172 5.70 18.55 -5.81
N SER A 173 4.54 18.11 -5.33
CA SER A 173 3.46 19.02 -4.95
C SER A 173 3.86 19.95 -3.80
N ALA A 174 4.48 19.41 -2.75
CA ALA A 174 4.98 20.22 -1.64
C ALA A 174 6.05 21.22 -2.12
N GLY A 175 7.03 20.75 -2.90
CA GLY A 175 8.10 21.59 -3.45
C GLY A 175 7.59 22.69 -4.37
N ALA A 176 6.67 22.37 -5.29
CA ALA A 176 6.10 23.32 -6.24
C ALA A 176 5.22 24.37 -5.55
N ASN A 177 4.42 23.97 -4.55
CA ASN A 177 3.62 24.93 -3.79
C ASN A 177 4.48 25.82 -2.89
N ALA A 178 5.56 25.30 -2.30
CA ALA A 178 6.52 26.11 -1.56
C ALA A 178 7.22 27.11 -2.49
N ASP A 179 7.68 26.64 -3.66
CA ASP A 179 8.34 27.47 -4.66
C ASP A 179 7.39 28.55 -5.25
N TYR A 180 6.10 28.25 -5.38
CA TYR A 180 5.07 29.20 -5.78
C TYR A 180 4.90 30.36 -4.79
N ILE A 181 5.02 30.10 -3.49
CA ILE A 181 4.95 31.18 -2.48
C ILE A 181 6.07 32.21 -2.72
N PHE A 182 7.27 31.75 -3.07
CA PHE A 182 8.40 32.64 -3.34
C PHE A 182 8.35 33.27 -4.74
N GLN A 183 8.11 32.49 -5.79
CA GLN A 183 8.15 32.98 -7.17
C GLN A 183 6.85 33.66 -7.61
N GLY A 184 5.71 33.07 -7.26
CA GLY A 184 4.37 33.53 -7.67
C GLY A 184 3.84 34.64 -6.76
N LEU A 185 3.86 34.40 -5.45
CA LEU A 185 3.34 35.35 -4.45
C LEU A 185 4.40 36.34 -3.93
N LYS A 186 5.65 36.25 -4.40
CA LYS A 186 6.76 37.12 -3.97
C LYS A 186 6.94 37.16 -2.44
N GLY A 187 6.66 36.05 -1.76
CA GLY A 187 6.75 35.94 -0.30
C GLY A 187 5.60 36.55 0.49
N GLN A 188 4.47 36.88 -0.16
CA GLN A 188 3.27 37.37 0.53
C GLN A 188 2.51 36.21 1.20
N TRP A 189 2.89 35.91 2.44
CA TRP A 189 2.32 34.82 3.25
C TRP A 189 0.81 34.95 3.49
N ASP A 190 0.29 36.17 3.58
CA ASP A 190 -1.14 36.43 3.81
C ASP A 190 -2.04 35.85 2.71
N HIS A 191 -1.50 35.66 1.50
CA HIS A 191 -2.21 35.10 0.35
C HIS A 191 -1.81 33.65 0.04
N ALA A 192 -0.95 33.05 0.87
CA ALA A 192 -0.39 31.72 0.65
C ALA A 192 -1.27 30.57 1.17
N GLY A 193 -2.46 30.85 1.72
CA GLY A 193 -3.30 29.85 2.37
C GLY A 193 -3.57 28.60 1.54
N ALA A 194 -3.88 28.76 0.25
CA ALA A 194 -4.10 27.62 -0.65
C ALA A 194 -2.82 26.80 -0.93
N SER A 195 -1.66 27.45 -1.08
CA SER A 195 -0.38 26.75 -1.24
C SER A 195 0.02 26.02 0.04
N ILE A 196 -0.18 26.62 1.21
CA ILE A 196 0.08 25.99 2.51
C ILE A 196 -0.80 24.75 2.70
N ALA A 197 -2.08 24.82 2.34
CA ALA A 197 -2.99 23.66 2.42
C ALA A 197 -2.53 22.49 1.53
N HIS A 198 -2.09 22.78 0.29
CA HIS A 198 -1.56 21.74 -0.60
C HIS A 198 -0.24 21.13 -0.09
N ILE A 199 0.66 21.94 0.48
CA ILE A 199 1.88 21.45 1.13
C ILE A 199 1.51 20.50 2.28
N GLY A 200 0.61 20.93 3.17
CA GLY A 200 0.17 20.13 4.30
C GLY A 200 -0.46 18.80 3.87
N PHE A 201 -1.37 18.83 2.90
CA PHE A 201 -1.99 17.62 2.35
C PHE A 201 -0.95 16.67 1.74
N ALA A 202 -0.02 17.17 0.93
CA ALA A 202 1.03 16.36 0.33
C ALA A 202 1.94 15.71 1.39
N LEU A 203 2.30 16.43 2.46
CA LEU A 203 3.14 15.90 3.54
C LEU A 203 2.42 14.85 4.40
N VAL A 204 1.11 15.00 4.63
CA VAL A 204 0.30 13.97 5.32
C VAL A 204 0.29 12.68 4.52
N ILE A 205 0.03 12.76 3.21
CA ILE A 205 0.03 11.57 2.35
C ILE A 205 1.45 10.98 2.21
N PHE A 206 2.48 11.81 2.12
CA PHE A 206 3.87 11.34 2.13
C PHE A 206 4.18 10.53 3.39
N GLY A 207 3.86 11.06 4.57
CA GLY A 207 4.07 10.39 5.84
C GLY A 207 3.30 9.07 5.95
N SER A 208 2.04 9.04 5.51
CA SER A 208 1.23 7.82 5.54
C SER A 208 1.77 6.73 4.60
N VAL A 209 2.18 7.11 3.37
CA VAL A 209 2.75 6.16 2.40
C VAL A 209 4.07 5.60 2.90
N LEU A 210 4.96 6.45 3.41
CA LEU A 210 6.26 6.02 3.92
C LEU A 210 6.10 5.11 5.15
N SER A 211 5.19 5.45 6.07
CA SER A 211 4.90 4.63 7.24
C SER A 211 4.31 3.27 6.88
N ASN A 212 3.42 3.21 5.88
CA ASN A 212 2.83 1.96 5.43
C ASN A 212 3.86 1.09 4.69
N ALA A 213 4.70 1.69 3.85
CA ALA A 213 5.71 0.97 3.09
C ALA A 213 6.81 0.31 3.95
N LYS A 214 7.02 0.80 5.17
CA LYS A 214 8.00 0.26 6.12
C LYS A 214 7.34 -0.34 7.36
N LYS A 215 6.08 -0.75 7.25
CA LYS A 215 5.43 -1.59 8.26
C LYS A 215 6.20 -2.90 8.35
N ASP A 216 6.68 -3.21 9.54
CA ASP A 216 7.29 -4.51 9.85
C ASP A 216 6.29 -5.36 10.63
N ILE A 217 6.01 -6.55 10.12
CA ILE A 217 4.99 -7.44 10.68
C ILE A 217 5.67 -8.47 11.58
N ILE A 218 5.47 -8.32 12.89
CA ILE A 218 6.07 -9.20 13.91
C ILE A 218 5.16 -10.35 14.34
N SER A 219 3.88 -10.30 13.96
CA SER A 219 2.83 -11.28 14.25
C SER A 219 2.71 -12.29 13.12
N GLN A 220 3.45 -13.39 13.23
CA GLN A 220 3.40 -14.49 12.27
C GLN A 220 2.94 -15.77 12.96
N ASN A 221 1.81 -16.32 12.52
CA ASN A 221 1.30 -17.57 13.04
C ASN A 221 2.03 -18.77 12.44
N ARG A 222 2.57 -19.63 13.31
CA ARG A 222 3.21 -20.89 12.91
C ARG A 222 2.39 -22.12 13.32
N PHE A 223 1.25 -21.91 13.98
CA PHE A 223 0.43 -22.98 14.56
C PHE A 223 -0.91 -23.10 13.83
N GLY A 224 -1.03 -24.09 12.96
CA GLY A 224 -2.23 -24.31 12.15
C GLY A 224 -2.46 -23.18 11.13
N ASP A 225 -3.53 -23.30 10.36
CA ASP A 225 -3.93 -22.30 9.39
C ASP A 225 -5.09 -21.46 9.96
N LEU A 226 -4.86 -20.18 10.21
CA LEU A 226 -5.90 -19.27 10.72
C LEU A 226 -7.03 -19.04 9.73
N ALA A 227 -6.79 -19.16 8.43
CA ALA A 227 -7.81 -19.00 7.40
C ALA A 227 -8.93 -20.05 7.55
N MET A 228 -8.63 -21.21 8.14
CA MET A 228 -9.63 -22.25 8.45
C MET A 228 -10.58 -21.85 9.59
N LEU A 229 -10.16 -20.93 10.46
CA LEU A 229 -11.02 -20.38 11.52
C LEU A 229 -11.88 -19.24 10.98
N ASN A 230 -11.26 -18.38 10.17
CA ASN A 230 -11.91 -17.26 9.52
C ASN A 230 -11.06 -16.80 8.33
N GLU A 231 -11.67 -16.73 7.14
CA GLU A 231 -11.00 -16.31 5.90
C GLU A 231 -10.43 -14.88 5.96
N SER A 232 -10.87 -14.06 6.92
CA SER A 232 -10.32 -12.72 7.14
C SER A 232 -8.97 -12.71 7.88
N LEU A 233 -8.54 -13.83 8.46
CA LEU A 233 -7.29 -13.92 9.21
C LEU A 233 -6.14 -14.35 8.31
N SER A 234 -4.97 -13.75 8.50
CA SER A 234 -3.75 -14.06 7.77
C SER A 234 -2.69 -14.68 8.68
N ASN A 235 -2.09 -15.80 8.28
CA ASN A 235 -0.98 -16.38 9.04
C ASN A 235 0.29 -15.50 9.02
N GLU A 236 0.38 -14.56 8.07
CA GLU A 236 1.53 -13.66 7.95
C GLU A 236 1.39 -12.41 8.80
N GLU A 237 0.17 -12.01 9.15
CA GLU A 237 -0.12 -10.79 9.93
C GLU A 237 -0.76 -11.02 11.29
N ASP A 238 -1.41 -12.16 11.49
CA ASP A 238 -2.11 -12.49 12.73
C ASP A 238 -1.39 -13.60 13.49
N LEU A 239 -1.57 -13.61 14.81
CA LEU A 239 -1.00 -14.63 15.71
C LEU A 239 -2.08 -15.18 16.64
N LEU A 240 -2.22 -16.49 16.68
CA LEU A 240 -3.11 -17.17 17.63
C LEU A 240 -2.45 -17.29 19.00
N LEU A 241 -3.10 -16.75 20.02
CA LEU A 241 -2.68 -16.86 21.41
C LEU A 241 -3.60 -17.79 22.18
N LEU A 242 -3.04 -18.86 22.74
CA LEU A 242 -3.74 -19.72 23.69
C LEU A 242 -3.49 -19.21 25.11
N GLN A 243 -4.51 -19.29 25.96
CA GLN A 243 -4.41 -18.79 27.33
C GLN A 243 -3.36 -19.58 28.14
N GLY A 244 -2.44 -18.87 28.77
CA GLY A 244 -1.34 -19.42 29.56
C GLY A 244 -0.17 -19.97 28.72
N ASP A 245 -0.27 -19.95 27.39
CA ASP A 245 0.83 -20.34 26.51
C ASP A 245 1.69 -19.14 26.13
N THR A 246 3.00 -19.36 26.04
CA THR A 246 3.97 -18.29 25.74
C THR A 246 4.54 -18.52 24.34
N VAL A 247 4.25 -17.59 23.44
CA VAL A 247 4.67 -17.67 22.03
C VAL A 247 5.60 -16.52 21.66
N ALA A 248 6.46 -16.73 20.68
CA ALA A 248 7.35 -15.69 20.17
C ALA A 248 6.59 -14.69 19.30
N LEU A 249 6.88 -13.40 19.47
CA LEU A 249 6.32 -12.28 18.72
C LEU A 249 7.42 -11.23 18.48
N GLY A 250 8.12 -11.36 17.36
CA GLY A 250 9.27 -10.51 17.02
C GLY A 250 10.33 -10.50 18.13
N PRO A 251 10.68 -9.33 18.71
CA PRO A 251 11.67 -9.25 19.77
C PRO A 251 11.18 -9.70 21.16
N TYR A 252 9.89 -10.03 21.30
CA TYR A 252 9.28 -10.39 22.59
C TYR A 252 8.74 -11.82 22.58
N TYR A 253 8.54 -12.36 23.78
CA TYR A 253 7.61 -13.46 24.01
C TYR A 253 6.32 -12.90 24.61
N VAL A 254 5.18 -13.39 24.16
CA VAL A 254 3.87 -12.97 24.65
C VAL A 254 3.09 -14.12 25.27
N CYS A 255 2.42 -13.85 26.37
CA CYS A 255 1.52 -14.78 27.04
C CYS A 255 0.17 -14.10 27.26
N TYR A 256 -0.90 -14.73 26.76
CA TYR A 256 -2.25 -14.29 27.04
C TYR A 256 -2.71 -14.86 28.39
N GLN A 257 -2.99 -13.97 29.35
CA GLN A 257 -3.31 -14.38 30.72
C GLN A 257 -4.80 -14.58 30.95
N GLU A 258 -5.60 -13.54 30.70
CA GLU A 258 -7.03 -13.57 30.99
C GLU A 258 -7.82 -12.52 30.21
N ARG A 259 -9.11 -12.79 30.05
CA ARG A 259 -10.09 -11.82 29.55
C ARG A 259 -10.80 -11.18 30.74
N ARG A 260 -10.82 -9.86 30.78
CA ARG A 260 -11.60 -9.05 31.73
C ARG A 260 -12.72 -8.33 30.97
N GLN A 261 -13.84 -8.11 31.65
CA GLN A 261 -14.93 -7.30 31.11
C GLN A 261 -15.04 -5.99 31.88
N ASP A 262 -15.01 -4.87 31.15
CA ASP A 262 -15.09 -3.51 31.67
C ASP A 262 -16.21 -2.76 30.94
N GLY A 263 -17.42 -2.86 31.49
CA GLY A 263 -18.65 -2.37 30.87
C GLY A 263 -18.91 -3.05 29.53
N ILE A 264 -18.90 -2.26 28.46
CA ILE A 264 -19.09 -2.70 27.07
C ILE A 264 -17.79 -3.19 26.40
N HIS A 265 -16.64 -3.10 27.07
CA HIS A 265 -15.36 -3.51 26.51
C HIS A 265 -14.90 -4.85 27.09
N ALA A 266 -14.56 -5.80 26.23
CA ALA A 266 -13.72 -6.94 26.60
C ALA A 266 -12.26 -6.53 26.49
N LYS A 267 -11.51 -6.61 27.59
CA LYS A 267 -10.06 -6.38 27.63
C LYS A 267 -9.35 -7.72 27.77
N PHE A 268 -8.21 -7.87 27.11
CA PHE A 268 -7.41 -9.09 27.18
C PHE A 268 -6.04 -8.73 27.74
N ALA A 269 -5.66 -9.29 28.88
CA ALA A 269 -4.34 -9.04 29.47
C ALA A 269 -3.29 -9.88 28.74
N VAL A 270 -2.39 -9.23 28.01
CA VAL A 270 -1.28 -9.86 27.28
C VAL A 270 0.02 -9.37 27.89
N GLU A 271 0.76 -10.29 28.49
CA GLU A 271 2.07 -10.00 29.08
C GLU A 271 3.17 -10.20 28.06
N TYR A 272 4.10 -9.26 28.03
CA TYR A 272 5.28 -9.26 27.17
C TYR A 272 6.52 -9.54 28.02
N PHE A 273 7.37 -10.44 27.53
CA PHE A 273 8.63 -10.84 28.13
C PHE A 273 9.76 -10.53 27.15
N GLU A 274 10.91 -10.11 27.67
CA GLU A 274 12.12 -9.96 26.86
C GLU A 274 12.55 -11.32 26.30
N THR A 275 13.19 -11.33 25.14
CA THR A 275 13.75 -12.57 24.57
C THR A 275 15.15 -12.82 25.12
N LEU A 276 15.35 -13.95 25.80
CA LEU A 276 16.69 -14.45 26.08
C LEU A 276 17.16 -15.26 24.87
N PRO A 277 18.12 -14.74 24.08
CA PRO A 277 18.48 -15.37 22.81
C PRO A 277 19.05 -16.77 23.02
N ALA A 278 18.69 -17.69 22.13
CA ALA A 278 19.26 -19.03 22.12
C ALA A 278 20.69 -18.97 21.58
N SER A 279 21.60 -19.76 22.15
CA SER A 279 22.94 -19.96 21.58
C SER A 279 22.98 -21.25 20.78
N TYR A 280 23.52 -21.18 19.57
CA TYR A 280 23.70 -22.31 18.67
C TYR A 280 25.19 -22.55 18.45
N ALA A 281 25.58 -23.81 18.51
CA ALA A 281 26.96 -24.22 18.30
C ALA A 281 27.16 -24.80 16.90
N THR A 282 28.38 -24.67 16.40
CA THR A 282 28.83 -25.17 15.11
C THR A 282 28.46 -26.65 14.93
N GLY A 283 27.82 -26.97 13.81
CA GLY A 283 27.37 -28.32 13.48
C GLY A 283 26.02 -28.74 14.07
N GLN A 284 25.39 -27.91 14.91
CA GLN A 284 24.04 -28.15 15.40
C GLN A 284 23.02 -28.05 14.25
N VAL A 285 22.04 -28.95 14.24
CA VAL A 285 20.98 -28.98 13.22
C VAL A 285 19.64 -28.63 13.83
N VAL A 286 18.93 -27.70 13.18
CA VAL A 286 17.60 -27.23 13.57
C VAL A 286 16.63 -27.39 12.41
N SER A 287 15.34 -27.47 12.72
CA SER A 287 14.27 -27.40 11.72
C SER A 287 13.64 -26.02 11.68
N ASN A 288 13.45 -25.48 10.49
CA ASN A 288 12.67 -24.26 10.27
C ASN A 288 11.80 -24.47 9.02
N GLU A 289 10.49 -24.26 9.15
CA GLU A 289 9.50 -24.42 8.06
C GLU A 289 9.60 -25.77 7.32
N GLY A 290 9.89 -26.85 8.06
CA GLY A 290 10.01 -28.20 7.50
C GLY A 290 11.36 -28.51 6.84
N PHE A 291 12.24 -27.51 6.70
CA PHE A 291 13.60 -27.68 6.20
C PHE A 291 14.61 -27.81 7.34
N LEU A 292 15.74 -28.47 7.08
CA LEU A 292 16.82 -28.62 8.04
C LEU A 292 17.99 -27.73 7.69
N PHE A 293 18.51 -27.05 8.71
CA PHE A 293 19.65 -26.16 8.60
C PHE A 293 20.71 -26.55 9.61
N GLN A 294 21.96 -26.51 9.17
CA GLN A 294 23.12 -26.76 10.01
C GLN A 294 23.83 -25.44 10.31
N CYS A 295 24.15 -25.23 11.57
CA CYS A 295 24.89 -24.07 12.04
C CYS A 295 26.35 -24.14 11.58
N THR A 296 26.85 -23.08 10.95
CA THR A 296 28.22 -22.99 10.40
C THR A 296 29.21 -22.48 11.42
N GLU A 297 28.78 -21.63 12.35
CA GLU A 297 29.60 -21.04 13.41
C GLU A 297 28.80 -20.76 14.69
N ASP A 298 29.51 -20.72 15.81
CA ASP A 298 28.91 -20.43 17.11
C ASP A 298 28.33 -18.99 17.13
N HIS A 299 27.02 -18.87 17.34
CA HIS A 299 26.34 -17.57 17.38
C HIS A 299 25.17 -17.55 18.36
N THR A 300 24.71 -16.34 18.68
CA THR A 300 23.45 -16.10 19.38
C THR A 300 22.37 -15.79 18.37
N ALA A 301 21.21 -16.42 18.50
CA ALA A 301 20.11 -16.25 17.58
C ALA A 301 19.56 -14.82 17.59
N SER A 302 19.35 -14.28 16.40
CA SER A 302 18.60 -13.06 16.17
C SER A 302 17.09 -13.29 16.36
N PRO A 303 16.26 -12.23 16.48
CA PRO A 303 14.81 -12.36 16.62
C PRO A 303 14.15 -13.15 15.48
N ARG A 304 14.73 -13.07 14.27
CA ARG A 304 14.25 -13.79 13.09
C ARG A 304 15.33 -14.71 12.53
N PHE A 305 14.91 -15.92 12.14
CA PHE A 305 15.79 -16.89 11.51
C PHE A 305 16.44 -16.37 10.22
N THR A 306 15.70 -15.57 9.44
CA THR A 306 16.16 -15.02 8.17
C THR A 306 17.30 -14.03 8.31
N GLU A 307 17.44 -13.37 9.47
CA GLU A 307 18.55 -12.44 9.74
C GLU A 307 19.88 -13.19 9.90
N ASP A 308 19.84 -14.39 10.48
CA ASP A 308 21.03 -15.23 10.67
C ASP A 308 21.30 -16.17 9.49
N LEU A 309 20.33 -16.32 8.57
CA LEU A 309 20.31 -17.39 7.58
C LEU A 309 21.52 -17.35 6.65
N GLU A 310 21.91 -16.18 6.15
CA GLU A 310 23.00 -16.05 5.17
C GLU A 310 24.39 -16.23 5.81
N ASP A 311 24.55 -15.80 7.07
CA ASP A 311 25.85 -15.77 7.74
C ASP A 311 26.13 -17.05 8.55
N HIS A 312 25.11 -17.60 9.20
CA HIS A 312 25.30 -18.62 10.25
C HIS A 312 24.66 -19.98 9.96
N TRP A 313 23.86 -20.10 8.89
CA TRP A 313 23.12 -21.32 8.57
C TRP A 313 23.39 -21.82 7.16
N THR A 314 23.46 -23.15 7.02
CA THR A 314 23.53 -23.80 5.71
C THR A 314 22.42 -24.83 5.57
N PHE A 315 21.70 -24.75 4.46
CA PHE A 315 20.64 -25.71 4.14
C PHE A 315 21.20 -27.13 4.00
N VAL A 316 20.53 -28.11 4.63
CA VAL A 316 20.88 -29.53 4.56
C VAL A 316 19.92 -30.23 3.58
N PRO A 317 20.30 -30.39 2.29
CA PRO A 317 19.39 -30.92 1.28
C PRO A 317 19.06 -32.41 1.47
N ILE A 318 19.98 -33.17 2.05
CA ILE A 318 19.82 -34.62 2.28
C ILE A 318 20.20 -34.93 3.73
N PRO A 319 19.26 -34.80 4.67
CA PRO A 319 19.53 -35.06 6.07
C PRO A 319 19.60 -36.55 6.37
N ASN A 320 20.53 -36.94 7.24
CA ASN A 320 20.64 -38.32 7.70
C ASN A 320 19.50 -38.66 8.69
N GLU A 321 19.26 -39.95 8.94
CA GLU A 321 18.15 -40.41 9.80
C GLU A 321 18.20 -39.82 11.22
N ARG A 322 19.40 -39.61 11.76
CA ARG A 322 19.59 -38.97 13.07
C ARG A 322 19.15 -37.50 13.04
N GLN A 323 19.52 -36.75 12.01
CA GLN A 323 19.14 -35.34 11.84
C GLN A 323 17.62 -35.20 11.67
N LYS A 324 16.96 -36.13 10.97
CA LYS A 324 15.49 -36.11 10.83
C LYS A 324 14.76 -36.35 12.15
N THR A 325 15.25 -37.26 12.98
CA THR A 325 14.56 -37.64 14.23
C THR A 325 14.94 -36.82 15.45
N GLN A 326 16.12 -36.21 15.47
CA GLN A 326 16.64 -35.48 16.63
C GLN A 326 16.70 -33.96 16.46
N SER A 327 16.40 -33.43 15.26
CA SER A 327 16.37 -31.97 15.06
C SER A 327 15.24 -31.35 15.87
N LYS A 328 15.58 -30.28 16.58
CA LYS A 328 14.61 -29.44 17.27
C LYS A 328 14.22 -28.28 16.36
N PRO A 329 12.98 -27.77 16.47
CA PRO A 329 12.62 -26.53 15.80
C PRO A 329 13.56 -25.41 16.25
N TRP A 330 13.93 -24.55 15.30
CA TRP A 330 14.64 -23.32 15.59
C TRP A 330 13.77 -22.43 16.47
N SER A 331 14.41 -21.75 17.43
CA SER A 331 13.76 -20.78 18.31
C SER A 331 14.70 -19.60 18.48
N ALA A 332 14.17 -18.38 18.35
CA ALA A 332 14.92 -17.16 18.64
C ALA A 332 15.46 -17.16 20.09
N GLY A 333 14.73 -17.81 21.01
CA GLY A 333 15.15 -17.83 22.40
C GLY A 333 14.20 -18.56 23.34
N LYS A 334 14.18 -18.05 24.57
CA LYS A 334 13.21 -18.38 25.61
C LYS A 334 12.65 -17.09 26.23
N PRO A 335 11.45 -17.13 26.81
CA PRO A 335 10.93 -16.00 27.57
C PRO A 335 11.87 -15.64 28.72
N GLY A 336 12.23 -14.38 28.77
CA GLY A 336 13.09 -13.75 29.77
C GLY A 336 12.29 -13.04 30.86
N PRO A 337 12.87 -11.98 31.47
CA PRO A 337 12.15 -11.19 32.45
C PRO A 337 10.91 -10.52 31.84
N TYR A 338 9.91 -10.30 32.70
CA TYR A 338 8.71 -9.53 32.37
C TYR A 338 9.11 -8.12 31.92
N ALA A 339 8.53 -7.65 30.81
CA ALA A 339 8.75 -6.32 30.26
C ALA A 339 7.56 -5.40 30.59
N PHE A 340 6.38 -5.70 30.07
CA PHE A 340 5.16 -4.89 30.25
C PHE A 340 3.90 -5.71 29.91
N THR A 341 2.73 -5.15 30.22
CA THR A 341 1.42 -5.72 29.84
C THR A 341 0.69 -4.77 28.91
N LEU A 342 0.13 -5.29 27.83
CA LEU A 342 -0.85 -4.59 27.01
C LEU A 342 -2.24 -5.16 27.26
N GLU A 343 -3.24 -4.28 27.21
CA GLU A 343 -4.65 -4.65 27.37
C GLU A 343 -5.43 -4.29 26.09
N PRO A 344 -5.23 -5.01 24.96
CA PRO A 344 -6.08 -4.84 23.78
C PRO A 344 -7.55 -5.01 24.16
N ARG A 345 -8.41 -4.21 23.51
CA ARG A 345 -9.83 -4.13 23.80
C ARG A 345 -10.68 -4.39 22.56
N ILE A 346 -11.77 -5.11 22.76
CA ILE A 346 -12.83 -5.30 21.77
C ILE A 346 -14.11 -4.70 22.37
N GLN A 347 -14.81 -3.88 21.60
CA GLN A 347 -16.13 -3.40 21.98
C GLN A 347 -17.15 -4.49 21.61
N LEU A 348 -17.90 -4.97 22.62
CA LEU A 348 -18.90 -6.03 22.47
C LEU A 348 -20.25 -5.51 22.01
#